data_AF-A0A3P7J901-F1
#
_entry.id   AF-A0A3P7J901-F1
#
_cell.length_a   1.000
_cell.length_b   1.000
_cell.length_c   1.000
_cell.angle_alpha   90.00
_cell.angle_beta   90.00
_cell.angle_gamma   90.00
#
_symmetry.space_group_name_H-M   'P 1'
#
loop_
_entity.id
_entity.type
_entity.pdbx_description
1 polymer ?
#
loop_
_entity_poly.entity_id
_entity_poly.type
_entity_poly.pdbx_seq_one_letter_code
_entity_poly.pdbx_strand_id
1 'polypeptide(L)'
;MGAKGRGVVEYWGCDPKDVDVLMGTFTKSFGASGGYIAGSKKLVDHLRVNSPTGCYSSPMSPPVAQQIITSMNIIMGKDGTNDGARRIERLARNSRYFRLRLKQMGFIVYGSDDSPVVPVMLYYPAKCGFLTLLARLQIYRAQNIRVGNTYMRIGRLNGEEVNT
;
A
#
# COMPACT_ATOMS: atom_id res chain seq x y z
N MET A 1 -1.20 -2.10 -11.16
CA MET A 1 -2.30 -1.93 -10.17
C MET A 1 -3.54 -1.49 -10.94
N GLY A 2 -4.73 -1.93 -10.56
CA GLY A 2 -5.96 -1.41 -11.16
C GLY A 2 -6.13 0.10 -10.97
N ALA A 3 -6.72 0.78 -11.95
CA ALA A 3 -6.80 2.24 -12.00
C ALA A 3 -7.56 2.85 -10.81
N LYS A 4 -8.57 2.15 -10.27
CA LYS A 4 -9.36 2.58 -9.10
C LYS A 4 -8.99 1.80 -7.83
N GLY A 5 -7.86 1.10 -7.83
CA GLY A 5 -7.38 0.38 -6.65
C GLY A 5 -8.14 -0.91 -6.34
N ARG A 6 -8.88 -1.49 -7.30
CA ARG A 6 -9.62 -2.76 -7.11
C ARG A 6 -8.78 -4.01 -7.32
N GLY A 7 -7.48 -3.84 -7.58
CA GLY A 7 -6.52 -4.94 -7.68
C GLY A 7 -6.29 -5.41 -9.12
N VAL A 8 -5.89 -6.67 -9.26
CA VAL A 8 -5.42 -7.26 -10.54
C VAL A 8 -6.55 -7.60 -11.50
N VAL A 9 -7.74 -7.94 -10.99
CA VAL A 9 -8.94 -8.19 -11.80
C VAL A 9 -9.29 -6.95 -12.61
N GLU A 10 -9.33 -5.78 -11.96
CA GLU A 10 -9.53 -4.50 -12.65
C GLU A 10 -8.37 -4.17 -13.59
N TYR A 11 -7.13 -4.46 -13.20
CA TYR A 11 -5.95 -4.16 -14.01
C TYR A 11 -5.99 -4.86 -15.38
N TRP A 12 -6.46 -6.11 -15.42
CA TRP A 12 -6.58 -6.89 -16.66
C TRP A 12 -7.95 -6.76 -17.33
N GLY A 13 -8.87 -5.95 -16.78
CA GLY A 13 -10.21 -5.78 -17.33
C GLY A 13 -11.09 -7.03 -17.24
N CYS A 14 -10.77 -7.97 -16.35
CA CYS A 14 -11.59 -9.16 -16.12
C CYS A 14 -12.88 -8.78 -15.36
N ASP A 15 -13.97 -9.49 -15.60
CA ASP A 15 -15.18 -9.33 -14.80
C ASP A 15 -14.95 -9.94 -13.41
N PRO A 16 -15.12 -9.19 -12.30
CA PRO A 16 -15.08 -9.76 -10.96
C PRO A 16 -16.07 -10.90 -10.71
N LYS A 17 -17.13 -11.02 -11.51
CA LYS A 17 -18.10 -12.13 -11.42
C LYS A 17 -17.56 -13.46 -11.93
N ASP A 18 -16.52 -13.44 -12.77
CA ASP A 18 -15.83 -14.66 -13.23
C ASP A 18 -14.91 -15.23 -12.14
N VAL A 19 -14.78 -14.53 -11.00
CA VAL A 19 -13.99 -14.96 -9.85
C VAL A 19 -14.93 -15.44 -8.75
N ASP A 20 -14.95 -16.75 -8.49
CA ASP A 20 -15.81 -17.35 -7.47
C ASP A 20 -15.55 -16.81 -6.06
N VAL A 21 -14.26 -16.58 -5.75
CA VAL A 21 -13.79 -16.15 -4.44
C VAL A 21 -12.71 -15.08 -4.58
N LEU A 22 -13.03 -13.87 -4.12
CA LEU A 22 -12.09 -12.77 -3.95
C LEU A 22 -11.69 -12.68 -2.48
N MET A 23 -10.40 -12.82 -2.21
CA MET A 23 -9.88 -12.66 -0.85
C MET A 23 -8.86 -11.53 -0.76
N GLY A 24 -8.79 -10.91 0.41
CA GLY A 24 -7.82 -9.85 0.66
C GLY A 24 -7.59 -9.60 2.15
N THR A 25 -6.66 -8.70 2.44
CA THR A 25 -6.31 -8.29 3.81
C THR A 25 -6.47 -6.79 3.98
N PHE A 26 -6.82 -6.38 5.20
CA PHE A 26 -6.87 -4.98 5.60
C PHE A 26 -5.55 -4.45 6.19
N THR A 27 -4.53 -5.29 6.32
CA THR A 27 -3.23 -4.97 6.96
C THR A 27 -2.28 -4.13 6.12
N LYS A 28 -2.57 -3.94 4.83
CA LYS A 28 -1.68 -3.26 3.89
C LYS A 28 -2.23 -1.88 3.55
N SER A 29 -2.84 -1.74 2.38
CA SER A 29 -3.33 -0.46 1.85
C SER A 29 -4.40 0.20 2.73
N PHE A 30 -5.10 -0.57 3.55
CA PHE A 30 -6.12 -0.06 4.47
C PHE A 30 -5.56 0.31 5.86
N GLY A 31 -4.30 -0.03 6.15
CA GLY A 31 -3.63 0.33 7.40
C GLY A 31 -4.29 -0.22 8.68
N ALA A 32 -5.12 -1.26 8.57
CA ALA A 32 -5.94 -1.79 9.65
C ALA A 32 -5.57 -3.25 9.96
N SER A 33 -6.51 -4.06 10.49
CA SER A 33 -6.28 -5.47 10.79
C SER A 33 -7.37 -6.37 10.20
N GLY A 34 -7.04 -7.65 10.00
CA GLY A 34 -7.95 -8.66 9.49
C GLY A 34 -7.91 -8.84 7.97
N GLY A 35 -8.94 -9.50 7.45
CA GLY A 35 -9.11 -9.77 6.03
C GLY A 35 -10.56 -10.04 5.67
N TYR A 36 -10.79 -10.29 4.39
CA TYR A 36 -12.12 -10.53 3.86
C TYR A 36 -12.10 -11.65 2.84
N ILE A 37 -13.25 -12.29 2.72
CA ILE A 37 -13.62 -13.18 1.63
C ILE A 37 -14.90 -12.60 1.04
N ALA A 38 -14.90 -12.38 -0.26
CA ALA A 38 -16.01 -11.89 -1.05
C ALA A 38 -16.31 -12.91 -2.16
N GLY A 39 -17.58 -13.07 -2.49
CA GLY A 39 -18.06 -14.03 -3.47
C GLY A 39 -19.58 -14.02 -3.47
N SER A 40 -20.19 -15.09 -3.98
CA SER A 40 -21.65 -15.21 -3.97
C SER A 40 -22.21 -15.23 -2.54
N LYS A 41 -23.44 -14.74 -2.36
CA LYS A 41 -24.12 -14.79 -1.06
C LYS A 41 -24.20 -16.21 -0.50
N LYS A 42 -24.50 -17.19 -1.37
CA LYS A 42 -24.54 -18.62 -1.02
C LYS A 42 -23.20 -19.10 -0.45
N LEU A 43 -22.09 -18.70 -1.08
CA LEU A 43 -20.74 -19.04 -0.61
C LEU A 43 -20.42 -18.39 0.74
N VAL A 44 -20.69 -17.09 0.88
CA VAL A 44 -20.41 -16.36 2.14
C VAL A 44 -21.25 -16.91 3.29
N ASP A 45 -22.53 -17.19 3.08
CA ASP A 45 -23.42 -17.74 4.11
C ASP A 45 -22.98 -19.16 4.50
N HIS A 46 -22.59 -19.99 3.52
CA HIS A 46 -22.05 -21.32 3.80
C HIS A 46 -20.77 -21.26 4.64
N LEU A 47 -19.83 -20.38 4.29
CA LEU A 47 -18.58 -20.20 5.05
C LEU A 47 -18.82 -19.70 6.48
N ARG A 48 -19.80 -18.83 6.71
CA ARG A 48 -20.10 -18.34 8.06
C ARG A 48 -20.56 -19.44 9.01
N VAL A 49 -21.31 -20.42 8.50
CA VAL A 49 -21.86 -21.52 9.33
C VAL A 49 -20.90 -22.69 9.44
N ASN A 50 -20.15 -23.00 8.37
CA ASN A 50 -19.34 -24.22 8.29
C ASN A 50 -17.84 -24.01 8.55
N SER A 51 -17.36 -22.76 8.53
CA SER A 51 -15.96 -22.48 8.83
C SER A 51 -15.71 -22.47 10.34
N PRO A 52 -14.66 -23.14 10.83
CA PRO A 52 -14.23 -23.01 12.23
C PRO A 52 -13.98 -21.55 12.63
N THR A 53 -13.52 -20.72 11.69
CA THR A 53 -13.30 -19.29 11.95
C THR A 53 -14.62 -18.55 12.20
N GLY A 54 -15.73 -18.98 11.58
CA GLY A 54 -17.05 -18.40 11.84
C GLY A 54 -17.59 -18.74 13.23
N CYS A 55 -17.29 -19.95 13.73
CA CYS A 55 -17.80 -20.43 15.02
C CYS A 55 -16.93 -20.02 16.22
N TYR A 56 -15.59 -20.01 16.06
CA TYR A 56 -14.65 -19.91 17.19
C TYR A 56 -13.83 -18.62 17.20
N SER A 57 -13.95 -17.76 16.19
CA SER A 57 -13.18 -16.50 16.13
C SER A 57 -13.97 -15.33 16.69
N SER A 58 -13.28 -14.46 17.43
CA SER A 58 -13.85 -13.18 17.87
C SER A 58 -14.05 -12.25 16.68
N PRO A 59 -15.16 -11.49 16.63
CA PRO A 59 -15.38 -10.52 15.57
C PRO A 59 -14.35 -9.39 15.63
N MET A 60 -14.18 -8.71 14.50
CA MET A 60 -13.35 -7.51 14.41
C MET A 60 -13.86 -6.41 15.36
N SER A 61 -12.95 -5.69 16.00
CA SER A 61 -13.33 -4.59 16.88
C SER A 61 -13.99 -3.44 16.09
N PRO A 62 -15.05 -2.80 16.63
CA PRO A 62 -15.72 -1.68 15.98
C PRO A 62 -14.81 -0.53 15.48
N PRO A 63 -13.80 -0.05 16.23
CA PRO A 63 -12.92 1.02 15.73
C PRO A 63 -12.09 0.58 14.52
N VAL A 64 -11.65 -0.68 14.47
CA VAL A 64 -10.91 -1.21 13.31
C VAL A 64 -11.82 -1.34 12.10
N ALA A 65 -13.05 -1.80 12.28
CA ALA A 65 -14.05 -1.84 11.21
C ALA A 65 -14.34 -0.45 10.64
N GLN A 66 -14.50 0.56 11.50
CA GLN A 66 -14.71 1.95 11.07
C GLN A 66 -13.50 2.49 10.30
N GLN A 67 -12.26 2.21 10.73
CA GLN A 67 -11.05 2.60 10.01
C GLN A 67 -11.01 2.01 8.59
N ILE A 68 -11.40 0.75 8.43
CA ILE A 68 -11.47 0.07 7.12
C ILE A 68 -12.52 0.72 6.24
N ILE A 69 -13.72 0.97 6.77
CA ILE A 69 -14.82 1.62 6.04
C ILE A 69 -14.39 3.01 5.56
N THR A 70 -13.79 3.82 6.44
CA THR A 70 -13.30 5.15 6.09
C THR A 70 -12.22 5.08 5.02
N SER A 71 -11.24 4.18 5.18
CA SER A 71 -10.16 4.00 4.18
C SER A 71 -10.72 3.56 2.83
N MET A 72 -11.69 2.66 2.80
CA MET A 72 -12.36 2.21 1.58
C MET A 72 -13.17 3.35 0.93
N ASN A 73 -13.87 4.17 1.73
CA ASN A 73 -14.59 5.33 1.23
C ASN A 73 -13.67 6.35 0.57
N ILE A 74 -12.52 6.66 1.17
CA ILE A 74 -11.51 7.56 0.60
C ILE A 74 -10.97 7.00 -0.72
N ILE A 75 -10.60 5.70 -0.75
CA ILE A 75 -10.12 5.03 -1.97
C ILE A 75 -11.16 5.10 -3.09
N MET A 76 -12.44 4.93 -2.74
CA MET A 76 -13.57 4.98 -3.69
C MET A 76 -14.05 6.39 -4.03
N GLY A 77 -13.50 7.45 -3.41
CA GLY A 77 -13.96 8.84 -3.57
C GLY A 77 -15.35 9.11 -2.99
N LYS A 78 -15.82 8.26 -2.06
CA LYS A 78 -17.13 8.40 -1.39
C LYS A 78 -17.13 9.41 -0.24
N ASP A 79 -15.95 9.86 0.16
CA ASP A 79 -15.74 10.93 1.13
C ASP A 79 -15.94 12.34 0.53
N GLY A 80 -16.29 12.43 -0.76
CA GLY A 80 -16.46 13.69 -1.48
C GLY A 80 -15.14 14.31 -1.93
N THR A 81 -14.01 13.60 -1.79
CA THR A 81 -12.70 14.07 -2.22
C THR A 81 -12.12 13.19 -3.32
N ASN A 82 -11.10 13.70 -4.01
CA ASN A 82 -10.30 12.94 -5.00
C ASN A 82 -8.99 12.42 -4.41
N ASP A 83 -8.85 12.38 -3.08
CA ASP A 83 -7.57 12.05 -2.44
C ASP A 83 -7.13 10.60 -2.72
N GLY A 84 -8.08 9.65 -2.68
CA GLY A 84 -7.82 8.25 -3.00
C GLY A 84 -7.27 8.04 -4.42
N ALA A 85 -7.95 8.61 -5.42
CA ALA A 85 -7.51 8.54 -6.83
C ALA A 85 -6.12 9.16 -7.03
N ARG A 86 -5.89 10.36 -6.45
CA ARG A 86 -4.60 11.04 -6.50
C ARG A 86 -3.47 10.22 -5.88
N ARG A 87 -3.72 9.53 -4.76
CA ARG A 87 -2.73 8.65 -4.11
C ARG A 87 -2.39 7.44 -4.97
N ILE A 88 -3.39 6.80 -5.59
CA ILE A 88 -3.18 5.64 -6.48
C ILE A 88 -2.33 6.04 -7.68
N GLU A 89 -2.67 7.15 -8.34
CA GLU A 89 -1.91 7.67 -9.48
C GLU A 89 -0.47 8.01 -9.08
N ARG A 90 -0.30 8.73 -7.96
CA ARG A 90 1.02 9.09 -7.44
C ARG A 90 1.87 7.86 -7.12
N LEU A 91 1.27 6.82 -6.52
CA LEU A 91 1.94 5.56 -6.22
C LEU A 91 2.40 4.86 -7.51
N ALA A 92 1.50 4.72 -8.50
CA ALA A 92 1.84 4.11 -9.78
C ALA A 92 2.99 4.84 -10.48
N ARG A 93 2.93 6.18 -10.53
CA ARG A 93 3.99 7.01 -11.11
C ARG A 93 5.32 6.86 -10.36
N ASN A 94 5.29 6.92 -9.03
CA ASN A 94 6.49 6.81 -8.20
C ASN A 94 7.14 5.43 -8.34
N SER A 95 6.36 4.35 -8.33
CA SER A 95 6.87 2.98 -8.47
C SER A 95 7.49 2.74 -9.84
N ARG A 96 6.85 3.20 -10.93
CA ARG A 96 7.41 3.14 -12.29
C ARG A 96 8.71 3.95 -12.41
N TYR A 97 8.72 5.17 -11.90
CA TYR A 97 9.90 6.02 -11.90
C TYR A 97 11.06 5.37 -11.14
N PHE A 98 10.83 4.94 -9.89
CA PHE A 98 11.86 4.32 -9.07
C PHE A 98 12.45 3.06 -9.71
N ARG A 99 11.58 2.21 -10.24
CA ARG A 99 11.97 1.00 -10.97
C ARG A 99 12.81 1.29 -12.20
N LEU A 100 12.41 2.26 -13.02
CA LEU A 100 13.15 2.67 -14.21
C LEU A 100 14.55 3.17 -13.84
N ARG A 101 14.66 4.01 -12.80
CA ARG A 101 15.95 4.54 -12.35
C ARG A 101 16.87 3.44 -11.83
N LEU A 102 16.35 2.47 -11.09
CA LEU A 102 17.13 1.31 -10.63
C LEU A 102 17.66 0.46 -11.80
N LYS A 103 16.82 0.18 -12.80
CA LYS A 103 17.24 -0.53 -14.02
C LYS A 103 18.35 0.25 -14.76
N GLN A 104 18.21 1.57 -14.90
CA GLN A 104 19.22 2.43 -15.51
C GLN A 104 20.54 2.47 -14.75
N MET A 105 20.50 2.28 -13.42
CA MET A 105 21.70 2.16 -12.58
C MET A 105 22.34 0.77 -12.62
N GLY A 106 21.82 -0.16 -13.43
CA GLY A 106 22.36 -1.51 -13.59
C GLY A 106 21.86 -2.52 -12.55
N PHE A 107 20.88 -2.18 -11.72
CA PHE A 107 20.27 -3.15 -10.81
C PHE A 107 19.35 -4.11 -11.56
N ILE A 108 19.36 -5.37 -11.15
CA ILE A 108 18.40 -6.37 -11.61
C ILE A 108 17.13 -6.25 -10.78
N VAL A 109 16.03 -5.88 -11.43
CA VAL A 109 14.74 -5.59 -10.79
C VAL A 109 13.68 -6.54 -11.33
N TYR A 110 13.03 -7.30 -10.45
CA TYR A 110 12.03 -8.33 -10.82
C TYR A 110 10.59 -7.87 -10.68
N GLY A 111 9.65 -8.62 -11.27
CA GLY A 111 8.21 -8.38 -11.20
C GLY A 111 7.66 -7.49 -12.33
N SER A 112 6.37 -7.17 -12.24
CA SER A 112 5.70 -6.30 -13.21
C SER A 112 6.09 -4.83 -13.00
N ASP A 113 6.19 -4.08 -14.10
CA ASP A 113 6.44 -2.64 -14.07
C ASP A 113 5.30 -1.84 -13.41
N ASP A 114 4.09 -2.41 -13.38
CA ASP A 114 2.89 -1.81 -12.80
C ASP A 114 2.59 -2.30 -11.36
N SER A 115 3.53 -3.04 -10.77
CA SER A 115 3.50 -3.39 -9.37
C SER A 115 4.06 -2.24 -8.52
N PRO A 116 3.41 -1.89 -7.40
CA PRO A 116 3.95 -0.89 -6.49
C PRO A 116 5.18 -1.41 -5.72
N VAL A 117 5.38 -2.74 -5.70
CA VAL A 117 6.51 -3.41 -5.05
C VAL A 117 7.65 -3.58 -6.06
N VAL A 118 8.84 -3.09 -5.70
CA VAL A 118 10.04 -3.08 -6.57
C VAL A 118 11.15 -3.94 -5.95
N PRO A 119 11.15 -5.26 -6.18
CA PRO A 119 12.19 -6.15 -5.65
C PRO A 119 13.49 -6.01 -6.44
N VAL A 120 14.59 -5.75 -5.73
CA VAL A 120 15.95 -5.65 -6.27
C VAL A 120 16.74 -6.90 -5.89
N MET A 121 17.34 -7.57 -6.86
CA MET A 121 18.12 -8.77 -6.60
C MET A 121 19.50 -8.40 -6.07
N LEU A 122 19.85 -9.00 -4.93
CA LEU A 122 21.19 -8.98 -4.39
C LEU A 122 21.69 -10.42 -4.32
N TYR A 123 22.66 -10.77 -5.15
CA TYR A 123 23.23 -12.12 -5.19
C TYR A 123 24.00 -12.51 -3.92
N TYR A 124 24.34 -11.52 -3.08
CA TYR A 124 25.11 -11.72 -1.85
C TYR A 124 24.37 -11.12 -0.66
N PRO A 125 23.86 -11.93 0.28
CA PRO A 125 23.11 -11.43 1.44
C PRO A 125 23.95 -10.50 2.33
N ALA A 126 25.27 -10.70 2.38
CA ALA A 126 26.20 -9.81 3.09
C ALA A 126 26.16 -8.36 2.58
N LYS A 127 25.77 -8.11 1.32
CA LYS A 127 25.65 -6.77 0.74
C LYS A 127 24.36 -6.05 1.12
N CYS A 128 23.36 -6.75 1.67
CA CYS A 128 22.08 -6.14 2.06
C CYS A 128 22.25 -5.02 3.10
N GLY A 129 23.10 -5.24 4.10
CA GLY A 129 23.37 -4.24 5.14
C GLY A 129 24.04 -2.98 4.57
N PHE A 130 25.02 -3.17 3.69
CA PHE A 130 25.72 -2.06 3.03
C PHE A 130 24.78 -1.26 2.10
N LEU A 131 23.94 -1.93 1.30
CA LEU A 131 22.97 -1.25 0.45
C LEU A 131 21.96 -0.45 1.29
N THR A 132 21.51 -1.02 2.41
CA THR A 132 20.61 -0.33 3.35
C THR A 132 21.26 0.93 3.90
N LEU A 133 22.55 0.88 4.27
CA LEU A 133 23.31 2.04 4.73
C LEU A 133 23.44 3.11 3.64
N LEU A 134 23.81 2.73 2.42
CA LEU A 134 23.93 3.65 1.29
C LEU A 134 22.59 4.34 0.98
N ALA A 135 21.50 3.57 0.91
CA ALA A 135 20.17 4.10 0.69
C ALA A 135 19.80 5.13 1.77
N ARG A 136 20.11 4.82 3.05
CA ARG A 136 19.86 5.72 4.17
C ARG A 136 20.67 7.02 4.04
N LEU A 137 21.96 6.95 3.73
CA LEU A 137 22.80 8.14 3.53
C LEU A 137 22.33 8.99 2.35
N GLN A 138 21.93 8.38 1.25
CA GLN A 138 21.46 9.11 0.07
C GLN A 138 20.11 9.81 0.33
N ILE A 139 19.22 9.17 1.10
CA ILE A 139 17.96 9.79 1.55
C ILE A 139 18.27 10.98 2.48
N TYR A 140 19.19 10.83 3.44
CA TYR A 140 19.61 11.94 4.31
C TYR A 140 20.26 13.08 3.51
N ARG A 141 21.07 12.78 2.49
CA ARG A 141 21.64 13.82 1.61
C ARG A 141 20.55 14.53 0.82
N ALA A 142 19.63 13.79 0.19
CA ALA A 142 18.52 14.37 -0.58
C ALA A 142 17.61 15.28 0.27
N GLN A 143 17.41 14.95 1.55
CA GLN A 143 16.68 15.79 2.50
C GLN A 143 17.45 17.05 2.95
N ASN A 144 18.78 17.11 2.75
CA ASN A 144 19.65 18.21 3.14
C ASN A 144 20.27 18.96 1.93
N ILE A 145 19.82 18.70 0.69
CA ILE A 145 20.24 19.48 -0.48
C ILE A 145 19.57 20.86 -0.40
N ARG A 146 20.40 21.91 -0.26
CA ARG A 146 20.02 23.32 -0.29
C ARG A 146 19.32 23.67 -1.61
N VAL A 147 18.14 24.27 -1.54
CA VAL A 147 17.61 25.12 -2.61
C VAL A 147 17.75 26.56 -2.12
N GLY A 148 18.89 27.20 -2.43
CA GLY A 148 19.16 28.59 -2.03
C GLY A 148 19.35 28.82 -0.52
N ASN A 149 19.32 30.10 -0.13
CA ASN A 149 19.68 30.62 1.20
C ASN A 149 18.62 30.39 2.31
N THR A 150 17.70 29.43 2.15
CA THR A 150 16.63 29.21 3.12
C THR A 150 16.57 27.75 3.54
N TYR A 151 16.75 27.50 4.84
CA TYR A 151 16.62 26.17 5.44
C TYR A 151 15.13 25.81 5.58
N MET A 152 14.61 24.89 4.77
CA MET A 152 13.38 24.18 5.12
C MET A 152 13.75 22.95 5.97
N ARG A 153 13.56 23.05 7.29
CA ARG A 153 13.42 21.86 8.15
C ARG A 153 12.02 21.30 7.91
N ILE A 154 11.91 20.16 7.22
CA ILE A 154 10.68 19.35 7.28
C ILE A 154 10.68 18.74 8.68
N GLY A 155 9.83 19.30 9.53
CA GLY A 155 9.81 19.09 10.98
C GLY A 155 9.69 17.63 11.39
N ARG A 156 10.51 17.26 12.36
CA ARG A 156 10.29 16.15 13.29
C ARG A 156 9.01 16.51 14.06
N LEU A 157 7.94 15.73 13.94
CA LEU A 157 6.80 15.82 14.85
C LEU A 157 7.23 15.25 16.20
N ASN A 158 7.91 16.06 17.01
CA ASN A 158 8.00 15.87 18.45
C ASN A 158 7.37 17.12 19.06
N GLY A 159 6.33 16.90 19.87
CA GLY A 159 5.53 17.96 20.45
C GLY A 159 6.34 18.90 21.33
N GLU A 160 5.88 20.14 21.40
CA GLU A 160 6.05 21.02 22.55
C GLU A 160 4.99 22.11 22.50
N GLU A 161 4.65 22.55 23.71
CA GLU A 161 3.40 23.16 24.14
C GLU A 161 3.15 24.58 23.62
N VAL A 162 1.86 24.89 23.51
CA VAL A 162 1.35 26.26 23.41
C VAL A 162 1.55 26.93 24.76
N ASN A 163 2.31 28.03 24.80
CA ASN A 163 2.06 29.05 25.81
C ASN A 163 2.40 30.46 25.29
N THR A 164 1.35 31.30 25.35
CA THR A 164 1.24 32.76 25.15
C THR A 164 1.81 33.39 23.88
#